data_AF-A0A5F9DFK0-F1
#
_entry.id   AF-A0A5F9DFK0-F1
#
_cell.length_a   1.000
_cell.length_b   1.000
_cell.length_c   1.000
_cell.angle_alpha   90.00
_cell.angle_beta   90.00
_cell.angle_gamma   90.00
#
_symmetry.space_group_name_H-M   'P 1'
#
loop_
_entity.id
_entity.type
_entity.pdbx_description
1 polymer ?
#
loop_
_entity_poly.entity_id
_entity_poly.type
_entity_poly.pdbx_seq_one_letter_code
_entity_poly.pdbx_strand_id
1 'polypeptide(L)'
;MPQSSLHPAIPRPRGHGAEKAALVLLGVCLVSLWGLGEPPEHTLRCLVLHLASLQLGLLLKGACCLAEELCHIHSRYQSSYWKAMRSCLGCPIRHGALMLLSCYFYSSLPNVAGLPLSWMLALLGLSQALNILLGLQSLTPAEVSTICERKNFNVAHGLAWSYYIGYLRLILPGLHARIHAYNQLHNNILSGMGSRRLYVLFPLDCGVPDDLSMADPNIRFLHMLPQQNTDRAGIKGRAYSNSVYEILENGQPNLPREAVSPCHRRFSGTCGSRKGRRSWWAMW
;
A
#
# COMPACT_ATOMS: atom_id res chain seq x y z
N MET A 1 7.55 -8.27 -30.67
CA MET A 1 8.94 -8.27 -30.16
C MET A 1 9.16 -9.59 -29.45
N PRO A 2 10.10 -10.46 -29.88
CA PRO A 2 10.37 -11.70 -29.19
C PRO A 2 11.04 -11.34 -27.86
N GLN A 3 10.41 -11.72 -26.75
CA GLN A 3 10.98 -11.54 -25.42
C GLN A 3 12.32 -12.29 -25.37
N SER A 4 13.41 -11.58 -25.11
CA SER A 4 14.68 -12.21 -24.76
C SER A 4 14.41 -13.12 -23.56
N SER A 5 14.50 -14.43 -23.76
CA SER A 5 14.30 -15.40 -22.69
C SER A 5 15.49 -15.33 -21.74
N LEU A 6 15.44 -14.37 -20.83
CA LEU A 6 16.15 -14.43 -19.56
C LEU A 6 15.88 -15.81 -18.92
N HIS A 7 16.88 -16.29 -18.17
CA HIS A 7 16.99 -17.63 -17.58
C HIS A 7 15.64 -18.34 -17.31
N PRO A 8 15.48 -19.63 -17.66
CA PRO A 8 14.18 -20.34 -17.62
C PRO A 8 13.52 -20.39 -16.24
N ALA A 9 14.27 -20.19 -15.15
CA ALA A 9 13.72 -20.09 -13.80
C ALA A 9 13.01 -18.75 -13.50
N ILE A 10 13.11 -17.75 -14.38
CA ILE A 10 12.45 -16.46 -14.17
C ILE A 10 10.96 -16.60 -14.53
N PRO A 11 10.05 -16.35 -13.58
CA PRO A 11 8.63 -16.50 -13.83
C PRO A 11 8.15 -15.50 -14.89
N ARG A 12 7.33 -15.98 -15.82
CA ARG A 12 6.68 -15.14 -16.83
C ARG A 12 5.54 -14.34 -16.20
N PRO A 13 5.21 -13.15 -16.74
CA PRO A 13 4.05 -12.40 -16.29
C PRO A 13 2.78 -13.23 -16.49
N ARG A 14 1.87 -13.16 -15.51
CA ARG A 14 0.59 -13.90 -15.56
C ARG A 14 -0.29 -13.36 -16.68
N GLY A 15 -0.86 -14.29 -17.47
CA GLY A 15 -1.79 -13.97 -18.56
C GLY A 15 -3.27 -14.15 -18.18
N HIS A 16 -4.14 -14.16 -19.19
CA HIS A 16 -5.60 -14.28 -19.06
C HIS A 16 -6.11 -15.73 -18.94
N GLY A 17 -5.31 -16.64 -18.38
CA GLY A 17 -5.65 -18.07 -18.32
C GLY A 17 -6.93 -18.35 -17.50
N ALA A 18 -7.04 -17.72 -16.33
CA ALA A 18 -8.19 -17.89 -15.43
C ALA A 18 -9.50 -17.39 -16.06
N GLU A 19 -9.48 -16.25 -16.76
CA GLU A 19 -10.66 -15.68 -17.43
C GLU A 19 -11.18 -16.62 -18.54
N LYS A 20 -10.28 -17.21 -19.33
CA LYS A 20 -10.65 -18.18 -20.37
C LYS A 20 -11.26 -19.45 -19.76
N ALA A 21 -10.66 -19.98 -18.70
CA ALA A 21 -11.18 -21.17 -18.01
C ALA A 21 -12.57 -20.90 -17.40
N ALA A 22 -12.79 -19.71 -16.81
CA ALA A 22 -14.09 -19.32 -16.28
C ALA A 22 -15.17 -19.23 -17.37
N LEU A 23 -14.84 -18.72 -18.56
CA LEU A 23 -15.77 -18.69 -19.70
C LEU A 23 -16.14 -20.09 -20.18
N VAL A 24 -15.18 -21.01 -20.23
CA VAL A 24 -15.45 -22.42 -20.59
C VAL A 24 -16.37 -23.06 -19.55
N LEU A 25 -16.08 -22.87 -18.26
CA LEU A 25 -16.90 -23.40 -17.17
C LEU A 25 -18.34 -22.84 -17.24
N LEU A 26 -18.50 -21.55 -17.51
CA LEU A 26 -19.80 -20.93 -17.69
C LEU A 26 -20.59 -21.60 -18.83
N GLY A 27 -19.94 -21.85 -19.97
CA GLY A 27 -20.54 -22.55 -21.09
C GLY A 27 -21.01 -23.96 -20.72
N VAL A 28 -20.19 -24.72 -20.00
CA VAL A 28 -20.54 -26.07 -19.52
C VAL A 28 -21.77 -26.02 -18.61
N CYS A 29 -21.81 -25.09 -17.65
CA CYS A 29 -22.95 -24.94 -16.74
C CYS A 29 -24.25 -24.57 -17.49
N LEU A 30 -24.17 -23.73 -18.53
CA LEU A 30 -25.33 -23.37 -19.34
C LEU A 30 -25.85 -24.56 -20.15
N VAL A 31 -24.96 -25.35 -20.74
CA VAL A 31 -25.34 -26.58 -21.47
C VAL A 31 -25.96 -27.61 -20.53
N SER A 32 -25.43 -27.78 -19.31
CA SER A 32 -26.04 -28.68 -18.33
C SER A 32 -27.44 -28.21 -17.90
N LEU A 33 -27.61 -26.91 -17.64
CA LEU A 33 -28.91 -26.33 -17.29
C LEU A 33 -29.93 -26.51 -18.42
N TRP A 34 -29.50 -26.35 -19.68
CA TRP A 34 -30.33 -26.63 -20.84
C TRP A 34 -30.76 -28.11 -20.91
N GLY A 35 -29.86 -29.04 -20.60
CA GLY A 35 -30.14 -30.48 -20.59
C GLY A 35 -31.09 -30.96 -19.48
N LEU A 36 -31.18 -30.22 -18.36
CA LEU A 36 -32.07 -30.54 -17.23
C LEU A 36 -33.54 -30.20 -17.50
N GLY A 37 -33.85 -29.35 -18.49
CA GLY A 37 -35.22 -29.08 -18.93
C GLY A 37 -36.09 -28.31 -17.94
N GLU A 38 -35.50 -27.67 -16.92
CA GLU A 38 -36.22 -26.85 -15.94
C GLU A 38 -36.83 -25.59 -16.57
N PRO A 39 -38.01 -25.13 -16.11
CA PRO A 39 -38.65 -23.93 -16.63
C PRO A 39 -37.78 -22.67 -16.41
N PRO A 40 -37.57 -21.84 -17.45
CA PRO A 40 -36.61 -20.74 -17.41
C PRO A 40 -36.97 -19.66 -16.38
N GLU A 41 -38.26 -19.48 -16.08
CA GLU A 41 -38.74 -18.50 -15.11
C GLU A 41 -38.26 -18.80 -13.68
N HIS A 42 -38.29 -20.08 -13.28
CA HIS A 42 -37.83 -20.52 -11.96
C HIS A 42 -36.31 -20.40 -11.84
N THR A 43 -35.56 -20.82 -12.87
CA THR A 43 -34.10 -20.70 -12.91
C THR A 43 -33.66 -19.23 -12.86
N LEU A 44 -34.30 -18.37 -13.63
CA LEU A 44 -34.01 -16.93 -13.64
C LEU A 44 -34.27 -16.30 -12.27
N ARG A 45 -35.38 -16.66 -11.62
CA ARG A 45 -35.69 -16.16 -10.27
C ARG A 45 -34.66 -16.57 -9.23
N CYS A 46 -34.30 -17.85 -9.20
CA CYS A 46 -33.27 -18.36 -8.29
C CYS A 46 -31.93 -17.65 -8.52
N LEU A 47 -31.56 -17.44 -9.79
CA LEU A 47 -30.35 -16.71 -10.15
C LEU A 47 -30.40 -15.25 -9.67
N VAL A 48 -31.50 -14.54 -9.90
CA VAL A 48 -31.68 -13.15 -9.46
C VAL A 48 -31.57 -13.03 -7.94
N LEU A 49 -32.24 -13.91 -7.19
CA LEU A 49 -32.17 -13.92 -5.72
C LEU A 49 -30.75 -14.23 -5.23
N HIS A 50 -30.08 -15.19 -5.85
CA HIS A 50 -28.70 -15.53 -5.50
C HIS A 50 -27.75 -14.34 -5.77
N LEU A 51 -27.83 -13.74 -6.96
CA LEU A 51 -27.04 -12.55 -7.30
C LEU A 51 -27.34 -11.38 -6.36
N ALA A 52 -28.61 -11.14 -6.02
CA ALA A 52 -28.99 -10.10 -5.06
C ALA A 52 -28.36 -10.36 -3.68
N SER A 53 -28.42 -11.60 -3.19
CA SER A 53 -27.82 -11.97 -1.90
C SER A 53 -26.29 -11.78 -1.89
N LEU A 54 -25.60 -12.11 -2.99
CA LEU A 54 -24.17 -11.90 -3.14
C LEU A 54 -23.81 -10.41 -3.12
N GLN A 55 -24.53 -9.58 -3.87
CA GLN A 55 -24.30 -8.14 -3.91
C GLN A 55 -24.57 -7.48 -2.54
N LEU A 56 -25.65 -7.87 -1.86
CA LEU A 56 -25.96 -7.37 -0.53
C LEU A 56 -24.91 -7.83 0.50
N GLY A 57 -24.39 -9.04 0.36
CA GLY A 57 -23.26 -9.54 1.14
C GLY A 57 -21.98 -8.71 0.96
N LEU A 58 -21.65 -8.33 -0.28
CA LEU A 58 -20.51 -7.44 -0.57
C LEU A 58 -20.70 -6.05 0.04
N LEU A 59 -21.92 -5.51 0.01
CA LEU A 59 -22.24 -4.22 0.65
C LEU A 59 -22.12 -4.30 2.17
N LEU A 60 -22.60 -5.38 2.80
CA LEU A 60 -22.45 -5.61 4.24
C LEU A 60 -20.98 -5.70 4.63
N LYS A 61 -20.17 -6.46 3.89
CA LYS A 61 -18.72 -6.51 4.09
C LYS A 61 -18.10 -5.12 3.97
N GLY A 62 -18.46 -4.37 2.92
CA GLY A 62 -17.99 -3.01 2.72
C GLY A 62 -18.36 -2.07 3.87
N ALA A 63 -19.55 -2.22 4.45
CA ALA A 63 -19.99 -1.48 5.62
C ALA A 63 -19.19 -1.85 6.89
N CYS A 64 -18.91 -3.14 7.09
CA CYS A 64 -18.04 -3.60 8.18
C CYS A 64 -16.61 -3.04 8.04
N CYS A 65 -16.02 -3.08 6.85
CA CYS A 65 -14.71 -2.48 6.60
C CYS A 65 -14.73 -0.96 6.76
N LEU A 66 -15.81 -0.30 6.32
CA LEU A 66 -15.97 1.14 6.51
C LEU A 66 -16.01 1.50 8.00
N ALA A 67 -16.65 0.69 8.85
CA ALA A 67 -16.69 0.93 10.29
C ALA A 67 -15.28 1.02 10.90
N GLU A 68 -14.35 0.17 10.46
CA GLU A 68 -12.95 0.23 10.86
C GLU A 68 -12.23 1.45 10.26
N GLU A 69 -12.40 1.71 8.97
CA GLU A 69 -11.76 2.83 8.27
C GLU A 69 -12.26 4.22 8.74
N LEU A 70 -13.45 4.31 9.36
CA LEU A 70 -13.94 5.52 9.99
C LEU A 70 -13.03 6.00 11.12
N CYS A 71 -12.37 5.10 11.86
CA CYS A 71 -11.39 5.46 12.89
C CYS A 71 -10.10 6.09 12.30
N HIS A 72 -9.85 5.91 11.01
CA HIS A 72 -8.64 6.36 10.33
C HIS A 72 -8.88 7.49 9.31
N ILE A 73 -10.04 8.17 9.40
CA ILE A 73 -10.40 9.26 8.48
C ILE A 73 -9.37 10.38 8.47
N HIS A 74 -8.87 10.78 9.64
CA HIS A 74 -7.96 11.91 9.74
C HIS A 74 -6.56 11.55 9.17
N SER A 75 -6.02 10.40 9.55
CA SER A 75 -4.66 9.97 9.15
C SER A 75 -4.58 9.50 7.70
N ARG A 76 -5.59 8.76 7.20
CA ARG A 76 -5.52 8.09 5.89
C ARG A 76 -6.28 8.83 4.78
N TYR A 77 -7.40 9.48 5.09
CA TYR A 77 -8.28 10.10 4.07
C TYR A 77 -8.33 11.63 4.13
N GLN A 78 -7.44 12.27 4.90
CA GLN A 78 -7.36 13.73 5.03
C GLN A 78 -8.72 14.35 5.39
N SER A 79 -9.43 13.76 6.35
CA SER A 79 -10.77 14.18 6.80
C SER A 79 -11.92 14.01 5.80
N SER A 80 -11.72 13.30 4.68
CA SER A 80 -12.74 13.13 3.64
C SER A 80 -13.52 11.81 3.77
N TYR A 81 -14.76 11.90 4.24
CA TYR A 81 -15.69 10.76 4.36
C TYR A 81 -16.01 10.09 3.02
N TRP A 82 -16.19 10.89 1.95
CA TRP A 82 -16.49 10.35 0.62
C TRP A 82 -15.33 9.52 0.05
N LYS A 83 -14.08 9.92 0.31
CA LYS A 83 -12.90 9.13 -0.11
C LYS A 83 -12.84 7.80 0.64
N ALA A 84 -13.14 7.79 1.93
CA ALA A 84 -13.19 6.56 2.73
C ALA A 84 -14.27 5.60 2.23
N MET A 85 -15.50 6.11 2.03
CA MET A 85 -16.61 5.32 1.49
C MET A 85 -16.30 4.74 0.11
N ARG A 86 -15.74 5.55 -0.79
CA ARG A 86 -15.33 5.11 -2.14
C ARG A 86 -14.21 4.08 -2.10
N SER A 87 -13.31 4.16 -1.12
CA SER A 87 -12.21 3.19 -0.98
C SER A 87 -12.71 1.83 -0.46
N CYS A 88 -13.71 1.82 0.42
CA CYS A 88 -14.29 0.59 0.98
C CYS A 88 -15.29 -0.09 0.04
N LEU A 89 -16.17 0.69 -0.62
CA LEU A 89 -17.24 0.16 -1.48
C LEU A 89 -16.85 0.15 -2.97
N GLY A 90 -15.68 0.68 -3.33
CA GLY A 90 -15.22 0.81 -4.70
C GLY A 90 -16.11 1.76 -5.53
N CYS A 91 -16.87 1.19 -6.47
CA CYS A 91 -17.83 1.93 -7.28
C CYS A 91 -19.25 1.74 -6.73
N PRO A 92 -19.75 2.63 -5.84
CA PRO A 92 -21.07 2.47 -5.24
C PRO A 92 -22.20 2.49 -6.29
N ILE A 93 -22.00 3.22 -7.39
CA ILE A 93 -22.96 3.31 -8.51
C ILE A 93 -23.22 1.93 -9.15
N ARG A 94 -22.17 1.11 -9.33
CA ARG A 94 -22.32 -0.22 -9.93
C ARG A 94 -23.12 -1.15 -9.03
N HIS A 95 -22.84 -1.14 -7.73
CA HIS A 95 -23.57 -1.93 -6.74
C HIS A 95 -25.03 -1.47 -6.64
N GLY A 96 -25.27 -0.15 -6.63
CA GLY A 96 -26.62 0.43 -6.63
C GLY A 96 -27.43 0.04 -7.87
N ALA A 97 -26.83 0.12 -9.06
CA ALA A 97 -27.49 -0.28 -10.30
C ALA A 97 -27.85 -1.78 -10.32
N LEU A 98 -26.94 -2.65 -9.85
CA LEU A 98 -27.20 -4.09 -9.74
C LEU A 98 -28.30 -4.39 -8.71
N MET A 99 -28.33 -3.67 -7.59
CA MET A 99 -29.39 -3.80 -6.59
C MET A 99 -30.76 -3.39 -7.14
N LEU A 100 -30.84 -2.24 -7.84
CA LEU A 100 -32.07 -1.79 -8.50
C LEU A 100 -32.56 -2.80 -9.54
N LEU A 101 -31.65 -3.33 -10.36
CA LEU A 101 -31.97 -4.36 -11.34
C LEU A 101 -32.52 -5.62 -10.66
N SER A 102 -31.90 -6.07 -9.56
CA SER A 102 -32.38 -7.23 -8.81
C SER A 102 -33.75 -7.01 -8.15
N CYS A 103 -34.02 -5.79 -7.66
CA CYS A 103 -35.30 -5.40 -7.08
C CYS A 103 -36.42 -5.34 -8.12
N TYR A 104 -36.10 -4.85 -9.32
CA TYR A 104 -37.00 -4.84 -10.47
C TYR A 104 -37.42 -6.28 -10.83
N PHE A 105 -36.45 -7.17 -11.06
CA PHE A 105 -36.74 -8.57 -11.38
C PHE A 105 -37.48 -9.30 -10.26
N TYR A 106 -37.14 -9.02 -8.99
CA TYR A 106 -37.86 -9.59 -7.85
C TYR A 106 -39.33 -9.19 -7.82
N SER A 107 -39.64 -7.92 -8.09
CA SER A 107 -41.01 -7.40 -8.09
C SER A 107 -41.84 -7.87 -9.30
N SER A 108 -41.17 -8.11 -10.43
CA SER A 108 -41.83 -8.55 -11.67
C SER A 108 -42.13 -10.06 -11.73
N LEU A 109 -41.49 -10.88 -10.90
CA LEU A 109 -41.67 -12.33 -10.88
C LEU A 109 -42.69 -12.75 -9.79
N PRO A 110 -43.69 -13.60 -10.09
CA PRO A 110 -44.75 -13.95 -9.15
C PRO A 110 -44.19 -14.66 -7.91
N ASN A 111 -44.65 -14.30 -6.71
CA ASN A 111 -44.12 -14.83 -5.46
C ASN A 111 -44.71 -16.22 -5.14
N VAL A 112 -43.92 -17.30 -5.29
CA VAL A 112 -44.37 -18.69 -5.08
C VAL A 112 -44.00 -19.21 -3.69
N ALA A 113 -42.96 -18.66 -3.06
CA ALA A 113 -42.29 -19.31 -1.92
C ALA A 113 -42.77 -18.86 -0.53
N GLY A 114 -43.55 -17.77 -0.40
CA GLY A 114 -44.13 -17.33 0.88
C GLY A 114 -43.13 -16.99 2.01
N LEU A 115 -41.81 -17.13 1.81
CA LEU A 115 -40.81 -16.84 2.84
C LEU A 115 -40.69 -15.33 3.06
N PRO A 116 -40.67 -14.86 4.32
CA PRO A 116 -40.55 -13.45 4.63
C PRO A 116 -39.15 -12.93 4.30
N LEU A 117 -39.08 -11.79 3.60
CA LEU A 117 -37.83 -11.11 3.24
C LEU A 117 -36.92 -10.85 4.45
N SER A 118 -37.51 -10.53 5.60
CA SER A 118 -36.80 -10.29 6.86
C SER A 118 -35.98 -11.49 7.33
N TRP A 119 -36.49 -12.71 7.16
CA TRP A 119 -35.77 -13.94 7.51
C TRP A 119 -34.56 -14.17 6.60
N MET A 120 -34.71 -13.94 5.30
CA MET A 120 -33.61 -14.06 4.34
C MET A 120 -32.50 -13.04 4.63
N LEU A 121 -32.87 -11.80 5.01
CA LEU A 121 -31.92 -10.77 5.41
C LEU A 121 -31.18 -11.13 6.70
N ALA A 122 -31.88 -11.69 7.69
CA ALA A 122 -31.28 -12.13 8.95
C ALA A 122 -30.26 -13.26 8.73
N LEU A 123 -30.62 -14.27 7.92
CA LEU A 123 -29.70 -15.35 7.54
C LEU A 123 -28.51 -14.84 6.75
N LEU A 124 -28.72 -13.91 5.82
CA LEU A 124 -27.64 -13.29 5.07
C LEU A 124 -26.67 -12.56 6.02
N GLY A 125 -27.19 -11.74 6.94
CA GLY A 125 -26.39 -11.04 7.95
C GLY A 125 -25.58 -12.01 8.81
N LEU A 126 -26.20 -13.08 9.30
CA LEU A 126 -25.51 -14.13 10.06
C LEU A 126 -24.40 -14.80 9.24
N SER A 127 -24.68 -15.14 7.98
CA SER A 127 -23.69 -15.75 7.08
C SER A 127 -22.50 -14.84 6.83
N GLN A 128 -22.72 -13.53 6.66
CA GLN A 128 -21.63 -12.57 6.45
C GLN A 128 -20.81 -12.36 7.73
N ALA A 129 -21.46 -12.26 8.88
CA ALA A 129 -20.78 -12.17 10.16
C ALA A 129 -19.87 -13.38 10.41
N LEU A 130 -20.36 -14.59 10.14
CA LEU A 130 -19.56 -15.82 10.23
C LEU A 130 -18.40 -15.81 9.23
N ASN A 131 -18.63 -15.43 7.98
CA ASN A 131 -17.58 -15.34 6.96
C ASN A 131 -16.45 -14.38 7.36
N ILE A 132 -16.79 -13.25 7.97
CA ILE A 132 -15.82 -12.26 8.46
C ILE A 132 -15.07 -12.82 9.67
N LEU A 133 -15.79 -13.34 10.68
CA LEU A 133 -15.20 -13.82 11.92
C LEU A 133 -14.28 -15.03 11.71
N LEU A 134 -14.63 -15.92 10.78
CA LEU A 134 -13.84 -17.09 10.40
C LEU A 134 -12.73 -16.77 9.38
N GLY A 135 -12.67 -15.53 8.86
CA GLY A 135 -11.66 -15.13 7.87
C GLY A 135 -11.79 -15.83 6.51
N LEU A 136 -12.97 -16.36 6.16
CA LEU A 136 -13.21 -17.16 4.95
C LEU A 136 -13.07 -16.35 3.65
N GLN A 137 -13.07 -15.02 3.76
CA GLN A 137 -12.94 -14.11 2.62
C GLN A 137 -11.55 -13.47 2.51
N SER A 138 -10.54 -14.07 3.14
CA SER A 138 -9.15 -13.67 2.98
C SER A 138 -8.62 -14.01 1.58
N LEU A 139 -7.75 -13.16 1.04
CA LEU A 139 -7.15 -13.41 -0.28
C LEU A 139 -6.15 -14.56 -0.18
N THR A 140 -6.14 -15.41 -1.20
CA THR A 140 -5.15 -16.47 -1.32
C THR A 140 -3.75 -15.91 -1.58
N PRO A 141 -2.66 -16.61 -1.20
CA PRO A 141 -1.29 -16.15 -1.50
C PRO A 141 -1.04 -15.92 -3.00
N ALA A 142 -1.70 -16.68 -3.86
CA ALA A 142 -1.66 -16.50 -5.30
C ALA A 142 -2.28 -15.16 -5.72
N GLU A 143 -3.40 -14.77 -5.15
CA GLU A 143 -4.05 -13.47 -5.43
C GLU A 143 -3.23 -12.30 -4.88
N VAL A 144 -2.72 -12.40 -3.64
CA VAL A 144 -1.85 -11.37 -3.06
C VAL A 144 -0.62 -11.14 -3.94
N SER A 145 0.03 -12.21 -4.40
CA SER A 145 1.16 -12.10 -5.33
C SER A 145 0.77 -11.50 -6.68
N THR A 146 -0.43 -11.77 -7.22
CA THR A 146 -0.89 -11.06 -8.43
C THR A 146 -0.98 -9.55 -8.21
N ILE A 147 -1.48 -9.12 -7.04
CA ILE A 147 -1.65 -7.71 -6.72
C ILE A 147 -0.29 -7.04 -6.57
N CYS A 148 0.64 -7.69 -5.85
CA CYS A 148 2.00 -7.20 -5.66
C CYS A 148 2.76 -7.08 -7.00
N GLU A 149 2.67 -8.08 -7.87
CA GLU A 149 3.29 -8.09 -9.21
C GLU A 149 2.68 -7.00 -10.11
N ARG A 150 1.35 -6.91 -10.19
CA ARG A 150 0.65 -5.93 -11.04
C ARG A 150 0.92 -4.49 -10.62
N LYS A 151 0.94 -4.23 -9.31
CA LYS A 151 1.10 -2.87 -8.76
C LYS A 151 2.55 -2.52 -8.40
N ASN A 152 3.50 -3.45 -8.59
CA ASN A 152 4.92 -3.28 -8.24
C ASN A 152 5.14 -2.86 -6.77
N PHE A 153 4.35 -3.41 -5.83
CA PHE A 153 4.39 -2.98 -4.43
C PHE A 153 5.66 -3.41 -3.67
N ASN A 154 6.46 -4.31 -4.23
CA ASN A 154 7.66 -4.83 -3.58
C ASN A 154 8.84 -3.83 -3.58
N VAL A 155 8.71 -2.67 -4.26
CA VAL A 155 9.78 -1.68 -4.38
C VAL A 155 10.12 -1.04 -3.04
N ALA A 156 9.12 -0.66 -2.24
CA ALA A 156 9.36 0.03 -0.96
C ALA A 156 10.16 -0.86 0.01
N HIS A 157 9.78 -2.13 0.12
CA HIS A 157 10.50 -3.13 0.93
C HIS A 157 11.94 -3.31 0.45
N GLY A 158 12.16 -3.44 -0.87
CA GLY A 158 13.49 -3.57 -1.43
C GLY A 158 14.38 -2.35 -1.16
N LEU A 159 13.82 -1.14 -1.27
CA LEU A 159 14.53 0.11 -0.96
C LEU A 159 14.89 0.22 0.51
N ALA A 160 13.96 -0.11 1.42
CA ALA A 160 14.20 -0.10 2.86
C ALA A 160 15.31 -1.08 3.25
N TRP A 161 15.23 -2.32 2.78
CA TRP A 161 16.27 -3.34 3.00
C TRP A 161 17.62 -2.93 2.44
N SER A 162 17.64 -2.36 1.24
CA SER A 162 18.86 -1.91 0.61
C SER A 162 19.50 -0.72 1.34
N TYR A 163 18.70 0.20 1.90
CA TYR A 163 19.21 1.30 2.72
C TYR A 163 19.74 0.78 4.06
N TYR A 164 19.02 -0.13 4.71
CA TYR A 164 19.46 -0.73 5.96
C TYR A 164 20.78 -1.49 5.82
N ILE A 165 20.86 -2.46 4.90
CA ILE A 165 22.05 -3.30 4.72
C ILE A 165 23.20 -2.52 4.06
N GLY A 166 22.87 -1.65 3.11
CA GLY A 166 23.86 -0.91 2.31
C GLY A 166 24.44 0.32 3.00
N TYR A 167 23.80 0.83 4.06
CA TYR A 167 24.21 2.06 4.73
C TYR A 167 24.10 1.96 6.27
N LEU A 168 22.90 1.82 6.82
CA LEU A 168 22.68 1.93 8.27
C LEU A 168 23.47 0.89 9.08
N ARG A 169 23.45 -0.37 8.65
CA ARG A 169 24.19 -1.46 9.31
C ARG A 169 25.71 -1.21 9.36
N LEU A 170 26.23 -0.32 8.51
CA LEU A 170 27.66 -0.03 8.39
C LEU A 170 28.07 1.16 9.23
N ILE A 171 27.23 2.19 9.22
CA ILE A 171 27.57 3.48 9.78
C ILE A 171 27.22 3.58 11.27
N LEU A 172 26.16 2.89 11.71
CA LEU A 172 25.67 2.95 13.08
C LEU A 172 26.65 2.40 14.12
N PRO A 173 27.32 1.23 13.92
CA PRO A 173 28.24 0.70 14.94
C PRO A 173 29.42 1.63 15.26
N GLY A 174 29.93 2.38 14.29
CA GLY A 174 31.05 3.31 14.45
C GLY A 174 30.64 4.74 14.79
N LEU A 175 29.34 5.05 14.81
CA LEU A 175 28.85 6.43 14.92
C LEU A 175 29.26 7.10 16.23
N HIS A 176 29.08 6.41 17.38
CA HIS A 176 29.41 6.98 18.68
C HIS A 176 30.90 7.33 18.82
N ALA A 177 31.79 6.47 18.30
CA ALA A 177 33.22 6.72 18.30
C ALA A 177 33.58 7.95 17.45
N ARG A 178 32.93 8.12 16.29
CA ARG A 178 33.13 9.27 15.40
C ARG A 178 32.62 10.58 16.01
N ILE A 179 31.48 10.54 16.70
CA ILE A 179 30.95 11.70 17.44
C ILE A 179 31.87 12.07 18.59
N HIS A 180 32.42 11.09 19.30
CA HIS A 180 33.39 11.33 20.38
C HIS A 180 34.67 11.98 19.84
N ALA A 181 35.24 11.44 18.77
CA ALA A 181 36.42 12.03 18.12
C ALA A 181 36.16 13.46 17.62
N TYR A 182 34.98 13.71 17.06
CA TYR A 182 34.57 15.05 16.65
C TYR A 182 34.48 16.02 17.84
N ASN A 183 33.91 15.59 18.96
CA ASN A 183 33.78 16.40 20.18
C ASN A 183 35.13 16.77 20.79
N GLN A 184 36.12 15.88 20.73
CA GLN A 184 37.48 16.17 21.18
C GLN A 184 38.13 17.29 20.34
N LEU A 185 37.84 17.34 19.03
CA LEU A 185 38.38 18.34 18.12
C LEU A 185 37.62 19.67 18.16
N HIS A 186 36.34 19.64 18.53
CA HIS A 186 35.44 20.80 18.45
C HIS A 186 34.79 21.11 19.80
N ASN A 187 35.57 21.15 20.89
CA ASN A 187 35.16 21.64 22.22
C ASN A 187 33.79 21.13 22.71
N ASN A 188 33.50 19.83 22.57
CA ASN A 188 32.26 19.20 23.04
C ASN A 188 30.97 19.85 22.50
N ILE A 189 31.00 20.35 21.26
CA ILE A 189 29.84 20.94 20.57
C ILE A 189 28.63 19.99 20.52
N LEU A 190 28.84 18.67 20.39
CA LEU A 190 27.78 17.64 20.42
C LEU A 190 27.74 16.92 21.78
N SER A 191 27.69 17.68 22.88
CA SER A 191 27.71 17.14 24.25
C SER A 191 26.37 16.59 24.74
N GLY A 192 25.25 17.07 24.21
CA GLY A 192 23.90 16.66 24.59
C GLY A 192 23.59 15.18 24.35
N MET A 193 22.70 14.60 25.16
CA MET A 193 22.30 13.19 25.03
C MET A 193 21.49 12.94 23.73
N GLY A 194 20.83 13.98 23.20
CA GLY A 194 20.15 13.96 21.89
C GLY A 194 21.10 14.04 20.70
N SER A 195 22.23 14.74 20.81
CA SER A 195 23.17 14.98 19.69
C SER A 195 24.09 13.80 19.36
N ARG A 196 23.95 12.68 20.09
CA ARG A 196 24.66 11.41 19.84
C ARG A 196 23.90 10.45 18.93
N ARG A 197 22.87 10.93 18.23
CA ARG A 197 22.02 10.15 17.33
C ARG A 197 22.19 10.59 15.88
N LEU A 198 21.93 9.66 14.97
CA LEU A 198 21.83 9.96 13.54
C LEU A 198 20.38 10.28 13.19
N TYR A 199 20.15 11.47 12.67
CA TYR A 199 18.84 11.90 12.20
C TYR A 199 18.76 11.67 10.68
N VAL A 200 17.67 11.02 10.25
CA VAL A 200 17.39 10.74 8.84
C VAL A 200 16.06 11.39 8.49
N LEU A 201 16.08 12.32 7.55
CA LEU A 201 14.90 13.04 7.10
C LEU A 201 14.15 12.21 6.05
N PHE A 202 12.84 12.05 6.26
CA PHE A 202 11.93 11.36 5.34
C PHE A 202 10.84 12.31 4.86
N PRO A 203 11.10 13.12 3.82
CA PRO A 203 10.11 14.05 3.29
C PRO A 203 9.05 13.28 2.51
N LEU A 204 7.78 13.46 2.89
CA LEU A 204 6.66 12.65 2.37
C LEU A 204 6.29 12.99 0.92
N ASP A 205 6.65 14.19 0.48
CA ASP A 205 6.57 14.65 -0.90
C ASP A 205 7.67 14.03 -1.79
N CYS A 206 8.60 13.27 -1.19
CA CYS A 206 9.79 12.70 -1.83
C CYS A 206 10.74 13.75 -2.44
N GLY A 207 10.58 15.02 -2.08
CA GLY A 207 11.45 16.12 -2.48
C GLY A 207 12.69 16.13 -1.59
N VAL A 208 13.85 15.82 -2.16
CA VAL A 208 15.12 15.87 -1.43
C VAL A 208 15.98 16.98 -2.05
N PRO A 209 16.15 18.13 -1.39
CA PRO A 209 17.05 19.18 -1.85
C PRO A 209 18.51 18.75 -1.66
N ASP A 210 19.40 19.30 -2.48
CA ASP A 210 20.83 19.01 -2.40
C ASP A 210 21.49 19.68 -1.19
N ASP A 211 20.96 20.82 -0.74
CA ASP A 211 21.37 21.55 0.46
C ASP A 211 20.17 21.76 1.39
N LEU A 212 20.34 21.38 2.67
CA LEU A 212 19.32 21.56 3.71
C LEU A 212 19.07 23.05 4.00
N SER A 213 20.06 23.90 3.79
CA SER A 213 19.93 25.36 3.98
C SER A 213 18.92 26.00 3.02
N MET A 214 18.65 25.35 1.87
CA MET A 214 17.60 25.77 0.94
C MET A 214 16.19 25.37 1.40
N ALA A 215 16.09 24.31 2.21
CA ALA A 215 14.81 23.87 2.77
C ALA A 215 14.39 24.77 3.93
N ASP A 216 15.34 25.13 4.79
CA ASP A 216 15.12 26.03 5.92
C ASP A 216 16.42 26.81 6.23
N PRO A 217 16.41 28.15 6.19
CA PRO A 217 17.58 28.98 6.49
C PRO A 217 18.04 28.90 7.95
N ASN A 218 17.21 28.36 8.85
CA ASN A 218 17.58 28.12 10.24
C ASN A 218 18.49 26.90 10.41
N ILE A 219 18.60 26.04 9.39
CA ILE A 219 19.49 24.89 9.38
C ILE A 219 20.81 25.32 8.73
N ARG A 220 21.88 25.41 9.52
CA ARG A 220 23.20 25.86 9.05
C ARG A 220 24.21 24.74 9.10
N PHE A 221 24.91 24.52 8.00
CA PHE A 221 26.03 23.58 7.98
C PHE A 221 27.15 24.05 8.91
N LEU A 222 27.62 23.16 9.78
CA LEU A 222 28.79 23.41 10.63
C LEU A 222 30.02 22.74 10.01
N HIS A 223 30.08 21.40 10.14
CA HIS A 223 31.27 20.61 9.82
C HIS A 223 30.88 19.20 9.37
N MET A 224 31.83 18.49 8.77
CA MET A 224 31.67 17.06 8.51
C MET A 224 32.18 16.24 9.70
N LEU A 225 31.46 15.17 10.03
CA LEU A 225 31.95 14.12 10.94
C LEU A 225 33.14 13.39 10.28
N PRO A 226 34.12 12.90 11.08
CA PRO A 226 35.22 12.10 10.57
C PRO A 226 34.71 10.95 9.70
N GLN A 227 35.32 10.74 8.53
CA GLN A 227 34.83 9.77 7.55
C GLN A 227 35.05 8.33 8.03
N GLN A 228 34.15 7.44 7.63
CA GLN A 228 34.33 6.00 7.82
C GLN A 228 34.68 5.36 6.47
N ASN A 229 35.89 4.81 6.39
CA ASN A 229 36.37 4.14 5.17
C ASN A 229 36.25 2.62 5.32
N THR A 230 35.71 1.95 4.31
CA THR A 230 35.61 0.48 4.29
C THR A 230 35.64 -0.06 2.88
N ASP A 231 36.26 -1.22 2.70
CA ASP A 231 36.32 -1.91 1.42
C ASP A 231 35.02 -2.66 1.16
N ARG A 232 34.30 -2.33 0.07
CA ARG A 232 33.03 -2.99 -0.27
C ARG A 232 32.73 -3.05 -1.75
N ALA A 233 32.11 -4.16 -2.15
CA ALA A 233 31.64 -4.39 -3.52
C ALA A 233 32.74 -4.14 -4.58
N GLY A 234 33.98 -4.54 -4.27
CA GLY A 234 35.15 -4.33 -5.13
C GLY A 234 35.76 -2.93 -5.06
N ILE A 235 35.17 -1.98 -4.32
CA ILE A 235 35.73 -0.64 -4.11
C ILE A 235 36.54 -0.62 -2.83
N LYS A 236 37.82 -0.29 -2.94
CA LYS A 236 38.73 -0.08 -1.81
C LYS A 236 38.54 1.32 -1.23
N GLY A 237 38.55 1.43 0.10
CA GLY A 237 38.49 2.70 0.82
C GLY A 237 37.22 3.52 0.57
N ARG A 238 36.06 2.87 0.39
CA ARG A 238 34.80 3.60 0.19
C ARG A 238 34.50 4.47 1.42
N ALA A 239 34.49 5.78 1.22
CA ALA A 239 34.27 6.76 2.28
C ALA A 239 32.77 7.02 2.50
N TYR A 240 32.34 6.94 3.76
CA TYR A 240 31.03 7.36 4.21
C TYR A 240 31.18 8.65 5.03
N SER A 241 30.53 9.72 4.57
CA SER A 241 30.50 11.02 5.22
C SER A 241 29.14 11.29 5.89
N ASN A 242 29.17 12.09 6.95
CA ASN A 242 27.99 12.66 7.59
C ASN A 242 28.25 14.13 7.86
N SER A 243 27.20 14.95 7.79
CA SER A 243 27.28 16.38 8.03
C SER A 243 26.63 16.73 9.36
N VAL A 244 27.23 17.67 10.08
CA VAL A 244 26.73 18.23 11.33
C VAL A 244 26.12 19.59 11.03
N TYR A 245 24.91 19.82 11.52
CA TYR A 245 24.17 21.06 11.34
C TYR A 245 23.86 21.72 12.69
N GLU A 246 23.81 23.04 12.68
CA GLU A 246 23.26 23.88 13.73
C GLU A 246 21.82 24.25 13.38
N ILE A 247 20.93 24.17 14.37
CA ILE A 247 19.53 24.56 14.23
C ILE A 247 19.31 25.84 15.04
N LEU A 248 18.79 26.88 14.39
CA LEU A 248 18.50 28.16 15.01
C LEU A 248 17.01 28.26 15.37
N GLU A 249 16.71 28.76 16.56
CA GLU A 249 15.38 29.26 16.94
C GLU A 249 15.47 30.77 17.17
N ASN A 250 14.65 31.55 16.46
CA ASN A 250 14.63 33.02 16.56
C ASN A 250 16.01 33.68 16.37
N GLY A 251 16.86 33.09 15.52
CA GLY A 251 18.22 33.57 15.25
C GLY A 251 19.26 33.22 16.33
N GLN A 252 18.87 32.50 17.38
CA GLN A 252 19.77 31.94 18.39
C GLN A 252 19.91 30.42 18.23
N PRO A 253 21.08 29.83 18.49
CA PRO A 253 21.25 28.39 18.38
C PRO A 253 20.45 27.65 19.45
N ASN A 254 19.54 26.77 19.02
CA ASN A 254 18.83 25.90 19.95
C ASN A 254 19.62 24.61 20.19
N LEU A 255 19.51 24.08 21.41
CA LEU A 255 20.52 23.19 21.99
C LEU A 255 20.39 21.68 21.69
N PRO A 256 19.91 21.23 20.51
CA PRO A 256 20.44 20.02 19.92
C PRO A 256 21.03 20.31 18.54
N ARG A 257 22.36 20.36 18.47
CA ARG A 257 23.12 20.29 17.21
C ARG A 257 23.09 18.83 16.73
N GLU A 258 22.77 18.61 15.45
CA GLU A 258 22.39 17.28 14.94
C GLU A 258 23.30 16.79 13.81
N ALA A 259 23.62 15.51 13.83
CA ALA A 259 24.27 14.82 12.72
C ALA A 259 23.20 14.26 11.78
N VAL A 260 23.15 14.75 10.55
CA VAL A 260 22.13 14.36 9.56
C VAL A 260 22.79 13.56 8.44
N SER A 261 22.15 12.47 8.03
CA SER A 261 22.47 11.77 6.79
C SER A 261 21.49 12.16 5.71
N PRO A 262 21.94 12.72 4.57
CA PRO A 262 21.06 12.91 3.43
C PRO A 262 20.62 11.55 2.89
N CYS A 263 19.30 11.32 2.86
CA CYS A 263 18.73 10.15 2.19
C CYS A 263 18.75 10.40 0.67
N HIS A 264 19.92 10.25 0.03
CA HIS A 264 20.12 10.56 -1.40
C HIS A 264 19.39 9.62 -2.37
N ARG A 265 18.62 8.63 -1.90
CA ARG A 265 17.95 7.68 -2.79
C ARG A 265 16.62 8.25 -3.26
N ARG A 266 16.70 9.10 -4.29
CA ARG A 266 15.59 9.62 -5.08
C ARG A 266 14.58 8.49 -5.33
N PHE A 267 13.34 8.65 -4.89
CA PHE A 267 12.18 7.89 -5.37
C PHE A 267 11.92 8.29 -6.84
N SER A 268 12.86 8.03 -7.75
CA SER A 268 12.75 8.39 -9.17
C SER A 268 11.78 7.49 -9.94
N GLY A 269 10.91 6.76 -9.24
CA GLY A 269 9.85 5.95 -9.85
C GLY A 269 8.71 6.81 -10.43
N THR A 270 8.55 8.05 -9.95
CA THR A 270 7.48 8.98 -10.35
C THR A 270 7.93 10.05 -11.35
N CYS A 271 9.24 10.34 -11.44
CA CYS A 271 9.78 11.38 -12.32
C CYS A 271 10.43 10.84 -13.61
N GLY A 272 10.16 9.59 -13.96
CA GLY A 272 10.45 9.06 -15.29
C GLY A 272 9.22 9.22 -16.17
N SER A 273 9.25 10.16 -17.13
CA SER A 273 8.17 10.52 -18.07
C SER A 273 7.58 9.36 -18.90
N ARG A 274 8.04 8.12 -18.70
CA ARG A 274 7.55 6.89 -19.37
C ARG A 274 6.59 6.02 -18.54
N LYS A 275 6.31 6.32 -17.27
CA LYS A 275 5.31 5.55 -16.49
C LYS A 275 4.03 6.36 -16.30
N GLY A 276 3.07 6.05 -17.18
CA GLY A 276 1.62 6.27 -17.13
C GLY A 276 1.04 7.26 -16.12
N ARG A 277 0.36 8.28 -16.67
CA ARG A 277 -0.70 9.13 -16.10
C ARG A 277 -0.92 9.06 -14.58
N ARG A 278 -0.60 10.20 -13.94
CA ARG A 278 -1.15 10.73 -12.67
C ARG A 278 -2.31 9.90 -12.12
N SER A 279 -1.99 9.02 -11.17
CA SER A 279 -2.95 8.59 -10.16
C SER A 279 -2.29 8.83 -8.81
N TRP A 280 -2.73 9.91 -8.17
CA TRP A 280 -2.32 10.30 -6.83
C TRP A 280 -2.86 9.26 -5.85
N TRP A 281 -2.00 8.34 -5.42
CA TRP A 281 -2.27 7.47 -4.28
C TRP A 281 -0.97 7.29 -3.52
N ALA A 282 -0.74 8.16 -2.54
CA ALA A 282 0.11 7.86 -1.41
C ALA A 282 -0.77 7.06 -0.44
N MET A 283 -0.49 5.77 -0.31
CA MET A 283 -1.17 4.87 0.63
C MET A 283 -0.16 4.56 1.72
N TRP A 284 -0.45 5.03 2.93
CA TRP A 284 0.12 4.54 4.18
C TRP A 284 -0.70 3.35 4.66
#